data_AF-A0A0B8PDD3-F1
#
_entry.id   AF-A0A0B8PDD3-F1
#
_cell.length_a   1.000
_cell.length_b   1.000
_cell.length_c   1.000
_cell.angle_alpha   90.00
_cell.angle_beta   90.00
_cell.angle_gamma   90.00
#
_symmetry.space_group_name_H-M   'P 1'
#
loop_
_entity.id
_entity.type
_entity.pdbx_description
1 polymer ?
#
loop_
_entity_poly.entity_id
_entity_poly.type
_entity_poly.pdbx_seq_one_letter_code
_entity_poly.pdbx_strand_id
1 'polypeptide(L)'
;MLLAPIKGFHESVDVALFVIIIGGFLAVTMSTGAMDAGVAAVVDRFKGREQFLIPILMTLFAIGGTSFGMAEETVAFWALIMPVMSAAGYDRMVTAGVILLGSGVGVLASTVNPFATGIASRFAGLPIGEGVVLRLVIWQRCCLSLSYM
;
A
#
# COMPACT_ATOMS: atom_id res chain seq x y z
N MET A 1 14.45 -15.78 26.94
CA MET A 1 13.36 -14.78 26.93
C MET A 1 13.87 -13.35 26.83
N LEU A 2 14.89 -12.92 27.58
CA LEU A 2 15.37 -11.52 27.54
C LEU A 2 15.92 -11.01 26.18
N LEU A 3 16.41 -11.92 25.32
CA LEU A 3 16.90 -11.59 23.97
C LEU A 3 15.81 -11.54 22.88
N ALA A 4 14.61 -12.03 23.17
CA ALA A 4 13.52 -12.05 22.19
C ALA A 4 13.08 -10.64 21.75
N PRO A 5 12.95 -9.64 22.65
CA PRO A 5 12.65 -8.26 22.24
C PRO A 5 13.74 -7.67 21.35
N ILE A 6 15.03 -7.90 21.68
CA ILE A 6 16.16 -7.36 20.90
C ILE A 6 16.19 -7.96 19.49
N LYS A 7 15.92 -9.26 19.35
CA LYS A 7 15.79 -9.91 18.03
C LYS A 7 14.61 -9.38 17.24
N GLY A 8 13.45 -9.17 17.88
CA GLY A 8 12.28 -8.59 17.23
C GLY A 8 12.55 -7.18 16.68
N PHE A 9 13.24 -6.33 17.45
CA PHE A 9 13.67 -5.02 16.95
C PHE A 9 14.57 -5.14 15.72
N HIS A 10 15.50 -6.09 15.71
CA HIS A 10 16.40 -6.31 14.58
C HIS A 10 15.67 -6.80 13.32
N GLU A 11 14.58 -7.57 13.47
CA GLU A 11 13.74 -8.03 12.35
C GLU A 11 12.81 -6.93 11.81
N SER A 12 12.48 -5.91 12.62
CA SER A 12 11.60 -4.79 12.23
C SER A 12 12.33 -3.51 11.82
N VAL A 13 13.66 -3.51 11.75
CA VAL A 13 14.46 -2.32 11.39
C VAL A 13 14.05 -1.76 10.03
N ASP A 14 13.81 -2.64 9.04
CA ASP A 14 13.49 -2.23 7.67
C ASP A 14 12.19 -1.41 7.62
N VAL A 15 11.15 -1.85 8.34
CA VAL A 15 9.87 -1.15 8.43
C VAL A 15 10.02 0.19 9.17
N ALA A 16 10.78 0.21 10.27
CA ALA A 16 11.01 1.44 11.04
C ALA A 16 11.74 2.51 10.22
N LEU A 17 12.79 2.12 9.48
CA LEU A 17 13.52 3.01 8.59
C LEU A 17 12.63 3.55 7.47
N PHE A 18 11.79 2.71 6.88
CA PHE A 18 10.86 3.12 5.83
C PHE A 18 9.89 4.22 6.32
N VAL A 19 9.30 4.06 7.52
CA VAL A 19 8.41 5.06 8.12
C VAL A 19 9.13 6.38 8.37
N ILE A 20 10.36 6.34 8.88
CA ILE A 20 11.16 7.57 9.12
C ILE A 20 11.46 8.29 7.80
N ILE A 21 11.85 7.54 6.76
CA ILE A 21 12.14 8.10 5.43
C ILE A 21 10.90 8.73 4.82
N ILE A 22 9.73 8.06 4.88
CA ILE A 22 8.47 8.63 4.42
C ILE A 22 8.12 9.90 5.22
N GLY A 23 8.27 9.88 6.54
CA GLY A 23 8.04 11.06 7.37
C GLY A 23 8.88 12.27 6.94
N GLY A 24 10.18 12.05 6.68
CA GLY A 24 11.07 13.07 6.15
C GLY A 24 10.69 13.54 4.75
N PHE A 25 10.36 12.61 3.85
CA PHE A 25 9.89 12.92 2.50
C PHE A 25 8.61 13.76 2.51
N LEU A 26 7.61 13.38 3.33
CA LEU A 26 6.36 14.11 3.46
C LEU A 26 6.61 15.50 4.03
N ALA A 27 7.44 15.64 5.06
CA ALA A 27 7.78 16.94 5.64
C ALA A 27 8.38 17.90 4.60
N VAL A 28 9.31 17.42 3.77
CA VAL A 28 9.90 18.22 2.69
C VAL A 28 8.85 18.56 1.63
N THR A 29 8.08 17.58 1.16
CA THR A 29 7.08 17.76 0.09
C THR A 29 5.93 18.68 0.50
N MET A 30 5.56 18.67 1.78
CA MET A 30 4.59 19.61 2.35
C MET A 30 5.21 21.01 2.50
N SER A 31 6.47 21.12 2.94
CA SER A 31 7.14 22.42 3.08
C SER A 31 7.36 23.17 1.76
N THR A 32 7.45 22.45 0.64
CA THR A 32 7.63 23.04 -0.70
C THR A 32 6.32 23.41 -1.39
N GLY A 33 5.17 23.07 -0.82
CA GLY A 33 3.86 23.23 -1.47
C GLY A 33 3.61 22.26 -2.64
N ALA A 34 4.52 21.30 -2.87
CA ALA A 34 4.36 20.30 -3.93
C ALA A 34 3.14 19.39 -3.68
N MET A 35 2.82 19.13 -2.40
CA MET A 35 1.60 18.42 -2.03
C MET A 35 0.33 19.14 -2.50
N ASP A 36 0.21 20.44 -2.21
CA ASP A 36 -0.98 21.21 -2.57
C ASP A 36 -1.14 21.31 -4.10
N ALA A 37 -0.04 21.52 -4.83
CA ALA A 37 -0.03 21.51 -6.29
C ALA A 37 -0.41 20.14 -6.86
N GLY A 38 0.09 19.05 -6.27
CA GLY A 38 -0.23 17.69 -6.68
C GLY A 38 -1.71 17.35 -6.47
N VAL A 39 -2.27 17.71 -5.31
CA VAL A 39 -3.71 17.57 -5.01
C VAL A 39 -4.54 18.32 -6.05
N ALA A 40 -4.23 19.60 -6.29
CA ALA A 40 -4.94 20.41 -7.27
C ALA A 40 -4.89 19.80 -8.69
N ALA A 41 -3.73 19.30 -9.11
CA ALA A 41 -3.56 18.65 -10.41
C ALA A 41 -4.38 17.36 -10.54
N VAL A 42 -4.41 16.53 -9.49
CA VAL A 42 -5.21 15.30 -9.47
C VAL A 42 -6.70 15.63 -9.53
N VAL A 43 -7.16 16.58 -8.72
CA VAL A 43 -8.56 17.01 -8.70
C VAL A 43 -8.95 17.56 -10.07
N ASP A 44 -8.19 18.49 -10.65
CA ASP A 44 -8.48 19.04 -11.98
C ASP A 44 -8.51 17.98 -13.07
N ARG A 45 -7.61 16.98 -12.99
CA ARG A 45 -7.56 15.89 -13.97
C ARG A 45 -8.75 14.93 -13.84
N PHE A 46 -9.28 14.76 -12.64
CA PHE A 46 -10.36 13.84 -12.33
C PHE A 46 -11.73 14.51 -12.14
N LYS A 47 -11.84 15.82 -12.40
CA LYS A 47 -13.13 16.55 -12.39
C LYS A 47 -14.15 15.85 -13.30
N GLY A 48 -15.30 15.46 -12.72
CA GLY A 48 -16.38 14.72 -13.36
C GLY A 48 -16.12 13.21 -13.53
N ARG A 49 -15.01 12.70 -12.99
CA ARG A 49 -14.58 11.29 -13.02
C ARG A 49 -13.98 10.86 -11.68
N GLU A 50 -14.38 11.49 -10.59
CA GLU A 50 -13.85 11.28 -9.23
C GLU A 50 -14.02 9.82 -8.80
N GLN A 51 -15.08 9.15 -9.26
CA GLN A 51 -15.34 7.73 -9.07
C GLN A 51 -14.18 6.80 -9.48
N PHE A 52 -13.32 7.22 -10.41
CA PHE A 52 -12.16 6.43 -10.82
C PHE A 52 -10.96 6.54 -9.85
N LEU A 53 -10.95 7.51 -8.92
CA LEU A 53 -9.88 7.63 -7.93
C LEU A 53 -9.83 6.41 -7.02
N ILE A 54 -10.98 5.89 -6.61
CA ILE A 54 -11.11 4.69 -5.75
C ILE A 54 -10.41 3.48 -6.41
N PRO A 55 -10.82 2.97 -7.58
CA PRO A 55 -10.22 1.77 -8.16
C PRO A 55 -8.75 1.96 -8.52
N ILE A 56 -8.33 3.16 -8.94
CA ILE A 56 -6.93 3.46 -9.24
C ILE A 56 -6.07 3.37 -7.98
N LEU A 57 -6.48 4.05 -6.90
CA LEU A 57 -5.74 4.03 -5.64
C LEU A 57 -5.77 2.64 -5.01
N MET A 58 -6.91 1.96 -5.02
CA MET A 58 -7.01 0.59 -4.52
C MET A 58 -6.07 -0.36 -5.25
N THR A 59 -5.98 -0.24 -6.59
CA THR A 59 -5.03 -1.04 -7.39
C THR A 59 -3.59 -0.69 -7.04
N LEU A 60 -3.27 0.60 -6.87
CA LEU A 60 -1.92 1.04 -6.46
C LEU A 60 -1.52 0.43 -5.11
N PHE A 61 -2.41 0.49 -4.11
CA PHE A 61 -2.19 -0.13 -2.80
C PHE A 61 -2.11 -1.66 -2.89
N ALA A 62 -2.90 -2.29 -3.77
CA ALA A 62 -2.84 -3.73 -4.00
C ALA A 62 -1.53 -4.18 -4.65
N ILE A 63 -0.91 -3.35 -5.50
CA ILE A 63 0.44 -3.59 -6.02
C ILE A 63 1.42 -3.58 -4.84
N GLY A 64 1.42 -2.54 -4.01
CA GLY A 64 2.32 -2.44 -2.87
C GLY A 64 2.14 -3.58 -1.84
N GLY A 65 0.89 -3.97 -1.60
CA GLY A 65 0.56 -5.09 -0.71
C GLY A 65 1.06 -6.44 -1.23
N THR A 66 0.95 -6.70 -2.53
CA THR A 66 1.35 -8.00 -3.12
C THR A 66 2.86 -8.15 -3.27
N SER A 67 3.58 -7.04 -3.46
CA SER A 67 5.02 -7.02 -3.73
C SER A 67 5.87 -7.00 -2.46
N PHE A 68 5.64 -6.04 -1.56
CA PHE A 68 6.46 -5.84 -0.37
C PHE A 68 5.68 -6.03 0.93
N GLY A 69 4.39 -6.37 0.87
CA GLY A 69 3.62 -6.61 2.09
C GLY A 69 3.29 -5.33 2.85
N MET A 70 2.95 -4.26 2.14
CA MET A 70 2.79 -2.87 2.63
C MET A 70 1.65 -2.63 3.64
N ALA A 71 1.22 -3.62 4.42
CA ALA A 71 0.07 -3.49 5.31
C ALA A 71 0.32 -2.44 6.40
N GLU A 72 1.45 -2.52 7.10
CA GLU A 72 1.82 -1.64 8.22
C GLU A 72 2.17 -0.22 7.76
N GLU A 73 2.76 -0.13 6.58
CA GLU A 73 3.28 1.09 5.98
C GLU A 73 2.17 2.00 5.44
N THR A 74 0.98 1.43 5.20
CA THR A 74 -0.20 2.15 4.73
C THR A 74 -0.62 3.32 5.64
N VAL A 75 -0.31 3.24 6.94
CA VAL A 75 -0.64 4.30 7.91
C VAL A 75 0.06 5.61 7.54
N ALA A 76 1.28 5.56 7.03
CA ALA A 76 2.02 6.75 6.62
C ALA A 76 1.41 7.37 5.35
N PHE A 77 0.91 6.54 4.42
CA PHE A 77 0.24 6.99 3.21
C PHE A 77 -1.11 7.67 3.48
N TRP A 78 -1.73 7.43 4.63
CA TRP A 78 -2.95 8.13 5.03
C TRP A 78 -2.80 9.65 4.92
N ALA A 79 -1.70 10.19 5.46
CA ALA A 79 -1.44 11.63 5.46
C ALA A 79 -1.28 12.20 4.04
N LEU A 80 -0.84 11.37 3.09
CA LEU A 80 -0.65 11.73 1.69
C LEU A 80 -1.97 11.70 0.90
N ILE A 81 -2.78 10.66 1.11
CA ILE A 81 -3.98 10.40 0.30
C ILE A 81 -5.20 11.17 0.82
N MET A 82 -5.28 11.44 2.12
CA MET A 82 -6.39 12.17 2.73
C MET A 82 -6.69 13.53 2.05
N PRO A 83 -5.70 14.41 1.81
CA PRO A 83 -5.94 15.68 1.14
C PRO A 83 -6.50 15.49 -0.28
N VAL A 84 -6.00 14.50 -1.02
CA VAL A 84 -6.45 14.19 -2.39
C VAL A 84 -7.90 13.71 -2.37
N MET A 85 -8.22 12.74 -1.52
CA MET A 85 -9.56 12.16 -1.41
C MET A 85 -10.58 13.18 -0.88
N SER A 86 -10.20 14.00 0.10
CA SER A 86 -11.04 15.07 0.63
C SER A 86 -11.33 16.12 -0.43
N ALA A 87 -10.36 16.48 -1.28
CA ALA A 87 -10.56 17.44 -2.35
C ALA A 87 -11.43 16.88 -3.50
N ALA A 88 -11.47 15.56 -3.67
CA ALA A 88 -12.38 14.86 -4.57
C ALA A 88 -13.79 14.64 -3.97
N GLY A 89 -14.05 15.08 -2.73
CA GLY A 89 -15.35 14.98 -2.07
C GLY A 89 -15.58 13.68 -1.30
N TYR A 90 -14.56 12.84 -1.11
CA TYR A 90 -14.65 11.63 -0.31
C TYR A 90 -14.36 11.90 1.17
N ASP A 91 -14.99 11.13 2.05
CA ASP A 91 -14.76 11.22 3.48
C ASP A 91 -13.53 10.42 3.95
N ARG A 92 -13.23 10.57 5.25
CA ARG A 92 -12.11 9.89 5.91
C ARG A 92 -12.26 8.37 5.93
N MET A 93 -13.48 7.86 6.05
CA MET A 93 -13.76 6.42 6.10
C MET A 93 -13.55 5.77 4.73
N VAL A 94 -13.98 6.43 3.65
CA VAL A 94 -13.70 5.97 2.27
C VAL A 94 -12.20 5.95 2.02
N THR A 95 -11.48 7.00 2.44
CA THR A 95 -10.02 7.05 2.34
C THR A 95 -9.36 5.89 3.09
N ALA A 96 -9.82 5.60 4.31
CA ALA A 96 -9.37 4.43 5.07
C ALA A 96 -9.60 3.13 4.31
N GLY A 97 -10.81 2.95 3.80
CA GLY A 97 -11.22 1.76 3.08
C GLY A 97 -10.36 1.52 1.86
N VAL A 98 -10.11 2.55 1.04
CA VAL A 98 -9.26 2.46 -0.16
C VAL A 98 -7.87 1.95 0.20
N ILE A 99 -7.26 2.53 1.23
CA ILE A 99 -5.90 2.21 1.65
C ILE A 99 -5.83 0.79 2.24
N LEU A 100 -6.70 0.48 3.20
CA LEU A 100 -6.69 -0.78 3.95
C LEU A 100 -7.15 -1.97 3.10
N LEU A 101 -8.23 -1.82 2.33
CA LEU A 101 -8.72 -2.89 1.47
C LEU A 101 -7.81 -3.10 0.26
N GLY A 102 -7.28 -2.02 -0.32
CA GLY A 102 -6.31 -2.10 -1.40
C GLY A 102 -5.07 -2.90 -0.98
N SER A 103 -4.41 -2.49 0.10
CA SER A 103 -3.21 -3.18 0.59
C SER A 103 -3.53 -4.60 1.08
N GLY A 104 -4.62 -4.78 1.81
CA GLY A 104 -5.07 -6.08 2.33
C GLY A 104 -5.32 -7.09 1.20
N VAL A 105 -6.00 -6.68 0.12
CA VAL A 105 -6.19 -7.51 -1.07
C VAL A 105 -4.87 -7.86 -1.74
N GLY A 106 -3.94 -6.90 -1.83
CA GLY A 106 -2.58 -7.16 -2.30
C GLY A 106 -1.87 -8.24 -1.48
N VAL A 107 -1.90 -8.11 -0.16
CA VAL A 107 -1.30 -9.06 0.78
C VAL A 107 -1.97 -10.43 0.72
N LEU A 108 -3.28 -10.52 0.50
CA LEU A 108 -3.96 -11.80 0.31
C LEU A 108 -3.42 -12.57 -0.90
N ALA A 109 -3.06 -11.88 -1.99
CA ALA A 109 -2.50 -12.54 -3.17
C ALA A 109 -0.99 -12.80 -3.06
N SER A 110 -0.24 -11.91 -2.38
CA SER A 110 1.19 -12.06 -2.02
C SER A 110 2.05 -12.69 -3.13
N THR A 111 2.09 -12.07 -4.31
CA THR A 111 2.79 -12.63 -5.48
C THR A 111 4.26 -12.89 -5.18
N VAL A 112 4.95 -11.87 -4.65
CA VAL A 112 6.38 -11.89 -4.29
C VAL A 112 6.66 -11.29 -2.91
N ASN A 113 5.62 -11.11 -2.10
CA ASN A 113 5.71 -10.57 -0.73
C ASN A 113 6.74 -11.34 0.13
N PRO A 114 7.85 -10.70 0.57
CA PRO A 114 8.90 -11.36 1.34
C PRO A 114 8.44 -11.76 2.75
N PHE A 115 7.45 -11.05 3.31
CA PHE A 115 6.94 -11.28 4.67
C PHE A 115 5.87 -12.39 4.74
N ALA A 116 5.28 -12.77 3.60
CA ALA A 116 4.32 -13.88 3.53
C ALA A 116 4.89 -15.04 2.70
N THR A 117 4.87 -14.88 1.38
CA THR A 117 5.37 -15.86 0.42
C THR A 117 6.85 -16.15 0.59
N GLY A 118 7.67 -15.12 0.85
CA GLY A 118 9.11 -15.30 1.09
C GLY A 118 9.39 -16.23 2.27
N ILE A 119 8.71 -16.01 3.40
CA ILE A 119 8.82 -16.86 4.59
C ILE A 119 8.36 -18.29 4.26
N ALA A 120 7.18 -18.45 3.64
CA ALA A 120 6.64 -19.76 3.30
C ALA A 120 7.56 -20.55 2.34
N SER A 121 8.08 -19.90 1.30
CA SER A 121 9.04 -20.49 0.35
C SER A 121 10.33 -20.94 1.03
N ARG A 122 10.85 -20.16 1.99
CA ARG A 122 12.04 -20.55 2.78
C ARG A 122 11.80 -21.79 3.64
N PHE A 123 10.62 -21.91 4.27
CA PHE A 123 10.26 -23.11 5.01
C PHE A 123 10.04 -24.33 4.11
N ALA A 124 9.52 -24.13 2.91
CA ALA A 124 9.29 -25.18 1.93
C ALA A 124 10.57 -25.59 1.15
N GLY A 125 11.66 -24.83 1.26
CA GLY A 125 12.89 -25.06 0.48
C GLY A 125 12.73 -24.76 -1.02
N LEU A 126 11.75 -23.94 -1.39
CA LEU A 126 11.43 -23.61 -2.78
C LEU A 126 11.79 -22.14 -3.09
N PRO A 127 12.08 -21.79 -4.36
CA PRO A 127 12.18 -20.40 -4.79
C PRO A 127 10.87 -19.62 -4.55
N ILE A 128 10.96 -18.32 -4.29
CA ILE A 128 9.79 -17.42 -4.11
C ILE A 128 8.90 -17.39 -5.35
N GLY A 129 9.51 -17.50 -6.54
CA GLY A 129 8.82 -17.48 -7.82
C GLY A 129 8.02 -18.74 -8.15
N GLU A 130 8.19 -19.84 -7.39
CA GLU A 130 7.39 -21.05 -7.60
C GLU A 130 5.91 -20.78 -7.29
N GLY A 131 5.05 -21.05 -8.27
CA GLY A 131 3.61 -20.76 -8.21
C GLY A 131 3.22 -19.29 -8.44
N VAL A 132 4.14 -18.43 -8.90
CA VAL A 132 3.86 -16.99 -9.11
C VAL A 132 2.72 -16.76 -10.11
N VAL A 133 2.58 -17.62 -11.13
CA VAL A 133 1.52 -17.52 -12.13
C VAL A 133 0.13 -17.64 -11.48
N LEU A 134 -0.04 -18.61 -10.57
CA LEU A 134 -1.29 -18.77 -9.84
C LEU A 134 -1.59 -17.54 -8.96
N ARG A 135 -0.57 -17.04 -8.26
CA ARG A 135 -0.71 -15.83 -7.41
C ARG A 135 -1.04 -14.59 -8.23
N LEU A 136 -0.48 -14.44 -9.42
CA LEU A 136 -0.79 -13.35 -10.34
C LEU A 136 -2.24 -13.42 -10.83
N VAL A 137 -2.75 -14.63 -11.14
CA VAL A 137 -4.16 -14.81 -11.52
C VAL A 137 -5.09 -14.45 -10.37
N ILE A 138 -4.76 -14.87 -9.14
CA ILE A 138 -5.54 -14.51 -7.94
C ILE A 138 -5.50 -13.00 -7.72
N TRP A 139 -4.32 -12.39 -7.76
CA TRP A 139 -4.14 -10.94 -7.62
C TRP A 139 -4.95 -10.15 -8.65
N GLN A 140 -4.87 -10.54 -9.92
CA GLN A 140 -5.62 -9.91 -11.00
C GLN A 140 -7.13 -10.01 -10.76
N ARG A 141 -7.63 -11.19 -10.35
CA ARG A 141 -9.06 -11.40 -10.05
C ARG A 141 -9.53 -10.54 -8.88
N CYS A 142 -8.71 -10.41 -7.85
CA CYS A 142 -9.04 -9.55 -6.72
C CYS A 142 -9.01 -8.06 -7.10
N CYS A 143 -8.03 -7.60 -7.89
CA CYS A 143 -7.99 -6.22 -8.38
C CYS A 143 -9.18 -5.88 -9.30
N LEU A 144 -9.62 -6.84 -10.12
CA LEU A 144 -10.84 -6.71 -10.92
C LEU A 144 -12.07 -6.57 -10.03
N SER A 145 -12.19 -7.38 -8.98
CA SER A 145 -13.30 -7.29 -8.02
C SER A 145 -13.38 -5.92 -7.33
N LEU A 146 -12.24 -5.29 -7.03
CA LEU A 146 -12.17 -3.95 -6.45
C LEU A 146 -12.66 -2.86 -7.40
N SER A 147 -12.53 -3.08 -8.72
CA SER A 147 -13.01 -2.15 -9.75
C SER A 147 -14.53 -2.16 -9.94
N TYR A 148 -15.24 -3.14 -9.36
CA TYR A 148 -16.69 -3.28 -9.46
C TYR A 148 -17.44 -2.83 -8.19
N MET A 149 -16.73 -2.37 -7.17
CA MET A 149 -17.28 -1.83 -5.91
C MET A 149 -17.41 -0.31 -5.99
#